data_AF-A0A392NXW0-F1
#
_entry.id   AF-A0A392NXW0-F1
#
_cell.length_a   1.000
_cell.length_b   1.000
_cell.length_c   1.000
_cell.angle_alpha   90.00
_cell.angle_beta   90.00
_cell.angle_gamma   90.00
#
_symmetry.space_group_name_H-M   'P 1'
#
loop_
_entity.id
_entity.type
_entity.pdbx_description
1 polymer ?
#
loop_
_entity_poly.entity_id
_entity_poly.type
_entity_poly.pdbx_seq_one_letter_code
_entity_poly.pdbx_strand_id
1 'polypeptide(L)'
;MDNLQALGSDVESIYVEEFASTLSKEDLYNILVVDFMEGAIEVDWRDFFPYLKWIPNKSMENKIHKVDLGRKHVMTALINEQKKRLASGKEVNCYYDYLISEAKDVTEEQMIMLLWEPIIETSDTTLVTTEWAMYELAKDKKRQDRLYEELLNVCGHEKVTEDQLSKLPYLGAIFHETLRKHSPVPIV
;
A
#
# COMPACT_ATOMS: atom_id res chain seq x y z
N MET A 1 0.33 17.75 -12.04
CA MET A 1 1.12 17.01 -11.06
C MET A 1 1.38 15.65 -11.68
N ASP A 2 2.64 15.35 -11.96
CA ASP A 2 3.02 13.99 -12.32
C ASP A 2 2.72 13.09 -11.12
N ASN A 3 2.03 11.97 -11.35
CA ASN A 3 1.68 11.00 -10.31
C ASN A 3 2.96 10.30 -9.83
N LEU A 4 3.67 10.97 -8.93
CA LEU A 4 4.83 10.42 -8.25
C LEU A 4 4.34 9.39 -7.22
N GLN A 5 4.35 8.13 -7.61
CA GLN A 5 4.21 7.00 -6.68
C GLN A 5 5.47 6.89 -5.80
N ALA A 6 5.47 5.97 -4.82
CA ALA A 6 6.62 5.74 -3.94
C ALA A 6 7.96 5.56 -4.70
N LEU A 7 7.92 4.95 -5.89
CA LEU A 7 9.07 4.71 -6.76
C LEU A 7 9.29 5.78 -7.84
N GLY A 8 8.48 6.84 -7.86
CA GLY A 8 8.63 7.98 -8.78
C GLY A 8 8.05 7.78 -10.18
N SER A 9 7.61 6.58 -10.53
CA SER A 9 6.92 6.29 -11.79
C SER A 9 5.88 5.20 -11.59
N ASP A 10 4.84 5.21 -12.42
CA ASP A 10 3.88 4.10 -12.48
C ASP A 10 4.54 2.89 -13.16
N VAL A 11 4.67 1.79 -12.42
CA VAL A 11 5.33 0.57 -12.90
C VAL A 11 4.28 -0.34 -13.54
N GLU A 12 4.27 -0.38 -14.86
CA GLU A 12 3.36 -1.25 -15.62
C GLU A 12 3.82 -2.71 -15.65
N SER A 13 5.13 -2.93 -15.65
CA SER A 13 5.72 -4.27 -15.63
C SER A 13 7.19 -4.23 -15.23
N ILE A 14 7.73 -5.33 -14.74
CA ILE A 14 9.16 -5.47 -14.43
C ILE A 14 9.66 -6.89 -14.69
N TYR A 15 10.87 -7.00 -15.22
CA TYR A 15 11.55 -8.29 -15.34
C TYR A 15 12.20 -8.69 -14.00
N VAL A 16 11.87 -9.89 -13.51
CA VAL A 16 12.43 -10.45 -12.29
C VAL A 16 13.28 -11.66 -12.65
N GLU A 17 14.59 -11.59 -12.40
CA GLU A 17 15.57 -12.58 -12.81
C GLU A 17 15.30 -13.94 -12.18
N GLU A 18 14.93 -13.96 -10.90
CA GLU A 18 14.67 -15.18 -10.13
C GLU A 18 13.41 -15.92 -10.59
N PHE A 19 12.52 -15.24 -11.32
CA PHE A 19 11.35 -15.85 -11.96
C PHE A 19 11.57 -16.11 -13.45
N ALA A 20 12.67 -15.61 -14.03
CA ALA A 20 12.94 -15.60 -15.46
C ALA A 20 11.76 -15.08 -16.29
N SER A 21 11.01 -14.10 -15.77
CA SER A 21 9.77 -13.62 -16.37
C SER A 21 9.58 -12.11 -16.16
N THR A 22 8.79 -11.51 -17.06
CA THR A 22 8.28 -10.15 -16.88
C THR A 22 6.93 -10.22 -16.19
N LEU A 23 6.83 -9.61 -15.03
CA LEU A 23 5.62 -9.49 -14.23
C LEU A 23 4.85 -8.25 -14.65
N SER A 24 3.54 -8.38 -14.80
CA SER A 24 2.62 -7.25 -15.00
C SER A 24 2.34 -6.52 -13.69
N LYS A 25 1.73 -5.33 -13.77
CA LYS A 25 1.22 -4.60 -12.61
C LYS A 25 0.28 -5.42 -11.73
N GLU A 26 -0.54 -6.28 -12.32
CA GLU A 26 -1.43 -7.19 -11.58
C GLU A 26 -0.63 -8.26 -10.84
N ASP A 27 0.40 -8.84 -11.48
CA ASP A 27 1.29 -9.80 -10.81
C ASP A 27 2.05 -9.15 -9.64
N LEU A 28 2.49 -7.90 -9.81
CA LEU A 28 3.13 -7.12 -8.75
C LEU A 28 2.18 -6.86 -7.59
N TYR A 29 0.94 -6.47 -7.86
CA TYR A 29 -0.09 -6.30 -6.83
C TYR A 29 -0.36 -7.61 -6.09
N ASN A 30 -0.50 -8.72 -6.81
CA ASN A 30 -0.74 -10.02 -6.20
C ASN A 30 0.42 -10.43 -5.28
N ILE A 31 1.68 -10.33 -5.75
CA ILE A 31 2.85 -10.75 -4.96
C ILE A 31 3.13 -9.80 -3.79
N LEU A 32 3.05 -8.49 -4.00
CA LEU A 32 3.42 -7.50 -2.99
C LEU A 32 2.31 -7.22 -1.98
N VAL A 33 1.05 -7.47 -2.34
CA VAL A 33 -0.11 -7.15 -1.51
C VAL A 33 -0.92 -8.38 -1.16
N VAL A 34 -1.55 -9.02 -2.14
CA VAL A 34 -2.55 -10.09 -1.91
C VAL A 34 -1.94 -11.30 -1.23
N ASP A 35 -0.88 -11.86 -1.79
CA ASP A 35 -0.18 -13.05 -1.27
C ASP A 35 0.34 -12.80 0.15
N PHE A 36 0.82 -11.58 0.42
CA PHE A 36 1.26 -11.18 1.75
C PHE A 36 0.08 -11.12 2.73
N MET A 37 -1.02 -10.46 2.36
CA MET A 37 -2.20 -10.38 3.21
C MET A 37 -2.77 -11.76 3.52
N GLU A 38 -2.85 -12.64 2.52
CA GLU A 38 -3.28 -14.04 2.72
C GLU A 38 -2.35 -14.80 3.66
N GLY A 39 -1.05 -14.52 3.65
CA GLY A 39 -0.09 -15.09 4.58
C GLY A 39 -0.18 -14.50 5.99
N ALA A 40 -0.42 -13.19 6.10
CA ALA A 40 -0.47 -12.46 7.37
C ALA A 40 -1.71 -12.80 8.21
N ILE A 41 -2.84 -13.07 7.55
CA ILE A 41 -4.06 -13.52 8.23
C ILE A 41 -4.07 -15.02 8.50
N GLU A 42 -3.13 -15.78 7.93
CA GLU A 42 -3.03 -17.21 8.18
C GLU A 42 -2.45 -17.45 9.56
N VAL A 43 -3.21 -18.14 10.40
CA VAL A 43 -2.81 -18.36 11.79
C VAL A 43 -2.14 -19.71 11.92
N ASP A 44 -0.90 -19.72 12.40
CA ASP A 44 -0.28 -20.96 12.84
C ASP A 44 -0.86 -21.34 14.21
N TRP A 45 -1.62 -22.42 14.24
CA TRP A 45 -2.23 -22.92 15.49
C TRP A 45 -1.17 -23.17 16.59
N ARG A 46 0.10 -23.37 16.22
CA ARG A 46 1.23 -23.53 17.16
C ARG A 46 1.52 -22.27 17.96
N ASP A 47 1.10 -21.09 17.51
CA ASP A 47 1.27 -19.84 18.24
C ASP A 47 0.35 -19.75 19.46
N PHE A 48 -0.81 -20.43 19.44
CA PHE A 48 -1.69 -20.54 20.61
C PHE A 48 -1.25 -21.62 21.59
N PHE A 49 -0.45 -22.59 21.13
CA PHE A 49 0.03 -23.71 21.96
C PHE A 49 1.55 -23.84 21.86
N PRO A 50 2.34 -22.94 22.48
CA PRO A 50 3.80 -22.93 22.33
C PRO A 50 4.49 -24.25 22.71
N TYR A 51 3.89 -25.03 23.62
CA TYR A 51 4.38 -26.36 24.01
C TYR A 51 4.23 -27.43 22.92
N LEU A 52 3.47 -27.15 21.85
CA LEU A 52 3.32 -27.99 20.65
C LEU A 52 4.16 -27.50 19.46
N LYS A 53 5.03 -26.50 19.62
CA LYS A 53 5.89 -25.98 18.53
C LYS A 53 6.77 -27.02 17.83
N TRP A 54 7.05 -28.14 18.49
CA TRP A 54 7.82 -29.24 17.91
C TRP A 54 7.08 -30.00 16.81
N ILE A 55 5.76 -29.86 16.71
CA ILE A 55 4.96 -30.47 15.64
C ILE A 55 5.24 -29.71 14.32
N PRO A 56 5.72 -30.39 13.27
CA PRO A 56 5.99 -29.73 12.00
C PRO A 56 4.72 -29.19 11.34
N ASN A 57 4.78 -27.97 10.80
CA ASN A 57 3.73 -27.39 9.96
C ASN A 57 4.34 -26.89 8.65
N LYS A 58 4.89 -27.83 7.88
CA LYS A 58 5.63 -27.53 6.64
C LYS A 58 4.79 -26.78 5.61
N SER A 59 3.47 -26.99 5.59
CA SER A 59 2.58 -26.29 4.66
C SER A 59 2.61 -24.78 4.93
N MET A 60 2.39 -24.39 6.19
CA MET A 60 2.47 -22.99 6.62
C MET A 60 3.87 -22.41 6.40
N GLU A 61 4.90 -23.12 6.87
CA GLU A 61 6.30 -22.68 6.74
C GLU A 61 6.69 -22.45 5.27
N ASN A 62 6.32 -23.36 4.37
CA ASN A 62 6.57 -23.22 2.93
C ASN A 62 5.78 -22.05 2.32
N LYS A 63 4.54 -21.81 2.77
CA LYS A 63 3.73 -20.69 2.27
C LYS A 63 4.34 -19.35 2.68
N ILE A 64 4.67 -19.17 3.96
CA ILE A 64 5.34 -17.96 4.46
C ILE A 64 6.66 -17.74 3.72
N HIS A 65 7.46 -18.79 3.54
CA HIS A 65 8.73 -18.68 2.82
C HIS A 65 8.55 -18.27 1.36
N LYS A 66 7.53 -18.81 0.67
CA LYS A 66 7.22 -18.46 -0.72
C LYS A 66 6.81 -16.98 -0.83
N VAL A 67 5.96 -16.50 0.08
CA VAL A 67 5.52 -15.09 0.12
C VAL A 67 6.71 -14.16 0.37
N ASP A 68 7.55 -14.48 1.35
CA ASP A 68 8.73 -13.68 1.70
C ASP A 68 9.74 -13.58 0.54
N LEU A 69 10.05 -14.71 -0.10
CA LEU A 69 10.91 -14.75 -1.28
C LEU A 69 10.29 -13.98 -2.46
N GLY A 70 8.98 -14.13 -2.67
CA GLY A 70 8.26 -13.44 -3.72
C GLY A 70 8.41 -11.93 -3.61
N ARG A 71 8.09 -11.39 -2.43
CA ARG A 71 8.29 -9.99 -2.09
C ARG A 71 9.74 -9.56 -2.31
N LYS A 72 10.70 -10.33 -1.79
CA LYS A 72 12.13 -9.97 -1.84
C LYS A 72 12.63 -9.83 -3.28
N HIS A 73 12.35 -10.80 -4.15
CA HIS A 73 12.80 -10.75 -5.54
C HIS A 73 12.18 -9.57 -6.31
N VAL A 74 10.87 -9.37 -6.16
CA VAL A 74 10.17 -8.26 -6.82
C VAL A 74 10.70 -6.91 -6.35
N MET A 75 10.83 -6.70 -5.04
CA MET A 75 11.34 -5.43 -4.50
C MET A 75 12.81 -5.19 -4.89
N THR A 76 13.62 -6.24 -4.95
CA THR A 76 15.01 -6.16 -5.41
C THR A 76 15.08 -5.71 -6.87
N ALA A 77 14.24 -6.27 -7.74
CA ALA A 77 14.14 -5.86 -9.13
C ALA A 77 13.75 -4.37 -9.24
N LEU A 78 12.72 -3.94 -8.51
CA LEU A 78 12.24 -2.55 -8.50
C LEU A 78 13.34 -1.58 -8.04
N ILE A 79 14.03 -1.90 -6.94
CA ILE A 79 15.16 -1.10 -6.43
C ILE A 79 16.29 -1.03 -7.46
N ASN A 80 16.62 -2.13 -8.13
CA ASN A 80 17.66 -2.14 -9.14
C ASN A 80 17.31 -1.28 -10.36
N GLU A 81 16.03 -1.19 -10.72
CA GLU A 81 15.56 -0.22 -11.73
C GLU A 81 15.76 1.22 -11.26
N GLN A 82 15.46 1.53 -9.99
CA GLN A 82 15.71 2.85 -9.43
C GLN A 82 17.20 3.22 -9.39
N LYS A 83 18.08 2.26 -9.03
CA LYS A 83 19.54 2.43 -9.11
C LYS A 83 20.00 2.76 -10.53
N LYS A 84 19.48 2.06 -11.55
CA LYS A 84 19.78 2.32 -12.97
C LYS A 84 19.29 3.71 -13.40
N ARG A 85 18.09 4.10 -12.97
CA ARG A 85 17.53 5.44 -13.22
C ARG A 85 18.44 6.54 -12.66
N LEU A 86 18.86 6.44 -11.40
CA LEU A 86 19.74 7.42 -10.77
C LEU A 86 21.13 7.48 -11.43
N ALA A 87 21.70 6.33 -11.80
CA ALA A 87 22.95 6.27 -12.54
C ALA A 87 22.87 6.98 -13.91
N SER A 88 21.67 7.07 -14.51
CA SER A 88 21.43 7.85 -15.73
C SER A 88 21.28 9.36 -15.51
N GLY A 89 21.35 9.83 -14.26
CA GLY A 89 21.19 11.25 -13.88
C GLY A 89 19.73 11.73 -13.81
N LYS A 90 18.77 10.80 -13.76
CA LYS A 90 17.33 11.11 -13.79
C LYS A 90 16.74 11.11 -12.37
N GLU A 91 16.87 12.23 -11.67
CA GLU A 91 16.27 12.43 -10.35
C GLU A 91 14.78 12.77 -10.46
N VAL A 92 13.94 12.10 -9.68
CA VAL A 92 12.47 12.16 -9.79
C VAL A 92 11.84 12.61 -8.45
N ASN A 93 12.66 12.83 -7.42
CA ASN A 93 12.22 13.24 -6.07
C ASN A 93 11.14 12.30 -5.51
N CYS A 94 11.38 10.99 -5.61
CA CYS A 94 10.51 9.98 -5.04
C CYS A 94 10.96 9.53 -3.64
N TYR A 95 10.18 8.67 -3.00
CA TYR A 95 10.50 8.19 -1.66
C TYR A 95 11.83 7.44 -1.61
N TYR A 96 12.18 6.68 -2.66
CA TYR A 96 13.50 6.07 -2.77
C TYR A 96 14.63 7.09 -2.78
N ASP A 97 14.50 8.17 -3.57
CA ASP A 97 15.51 9.24 -3.68
C ASP A 97 15.71 9.93 -2.31
N TYR A 98 14.63 10.08 -1.53
CA TYR A 98 14.68 10.58 -0.15
C TYR A 98 15.37 9.60 0.81
N LEU A 99 15.03 8.31 0.75
CA LEU A 99 15.62 7.32 1.65
C LEU A 99 17.14 7.21 1.47
N ILE A 100 17.64 7.25 0.23
CA ILE A 100 19.08 7.19 -0.02
C ILE A 100 19.82 8.48 0.36
N SER A 101 19.13 9.63 0.40
CA SER A 101 19.76 10.90 0.76
C SER A 101 19.84 11.10 2.28
N GLU A 102 18.81 10.69 3.01
CA GLU A 102 18.70 10.89 4.46
C GLU A 102 19.17 9.68 5.28
N ALA A 103 18.92 8.46 4.82
CA ALA A 103 19.15 7.26 5.61
C ALA A 103 20.56 6.70 5.37
N LYS A 104 21.53 7.25 6.12
CA LYS A 104 22.90 6.74 6.17
C LYS A 104 22.91 5.36 6.85
N ASP A 105 23.62 4.41 6.27
CA ASP A 105 23.81 3.04 6.77
C ASP A 105 22.58 2.11 6.73
N VAL A 106 21.66 2.30 5.76
CA VAL A 106 20.56 1.37 5.52
C VAL A 106 21.03 0.15 4.71
N THR A 107 20.76 -1.04 5.22
CA THR A 107 21.05 -2.29 4.49
C THR A 107 20.08 -2.49 3.33
N GLU A 108 20.44 -3.33 2.36
CA GLU A 108 19.53 -3.64 1.24
C GLU A 108 18.21 -4.26 1.71
N GLU A 109 18.25 -5.08 2.76
CA GLU A 109 17.06 -5.67 3.36
C GLU A 109 16.16 -4.62 4.03
N GLN A 110 16.76 -3.68 4.76
CA GLN A 110 16.02 -2.55 5.33
C GLN A 110 15.43 -1.65 4.23
N MET A 111 16.15 -1.43 3.13
CA MET A 111 15.65 -0.64 1.99
C MET A 111 14.45 -1.33 1.33
N ILE A 112 14.49 -2.66 1.17
CA ILE A 112 13.36 -3.46 0.67
C ILE A 112 12.14 -3.25 1.58
N MET A 113 12.32 -3.38 2.91
CA MET A 113 11.23 -3.22 3.86
C MET A 113 10.66 -1.80 3.84
N LEU A 114 11.51 -0.78 3.94
CA LEU A 114 11.08 0.62 3.97
C LEU A 114 10.29 1.02 2.73
N LEU A 115 10.64 0.52 1.55
CA LEU A 115 9.90 0.80 0.32
C LEU A 115 8.61 -0.01 0.18
N TRP A 116 8.59 -1.23 0.70
CA TRP A 116 7.45 -2.12 0.58
C TRP A 116 6.35 -1.82 1.61
N GLU A 117 6.72 -1.45 2.84
CA GLU A 117 5.78 -1.14 3.93
C GLU A 117 4.68 -0.15 3.51
N PRO A 118 4.97 1.01 2.89
CA PRO A 118 3.93 1.91 2.41
C PRO A 118 3.03 1.30 1.34
N ILE A 119 3.55 0.41 0.49
CA ILE A 119 2.76 -0.24 -0.58
C ILE A 119 1.67 -1.11 0.07
N ILE A 120 2.05 -1.95 1.04
CA ILE A 120 1.10 -2.86 1.69
C ILE A 120 0.14 -2.11 2.62
N GLU A 121 0.65 -1.19 3.43
CA GLU A 121 -0.16 -0.50 4.45
C GLU A 121 -1.22 0.41 3.83
N THR A 122 -0.90 1.07 2.71
CA THR A 122 -1.84 2.00 2.06
C THR A 122 -2.85 1.31 1.15
N SER A 123 -2.55 0.09 0.69
CA SER A 123 -3.40 -0.64 -0.26
C SER A 123 -4.76 -1.00 0.35
N ASP A 124 -4.77 -1.79 1.42
CA ASP A 124 -6.02 -2.32 1.96
C ASP A 124 -6.75 -1.32 2.86
N THR A 125 -6.03 -0.62 3.73
CA THR A 125 -6.65 0.28 4.73
C THR A 125 -7.41 1.45 4.08
N THR A 126 -6.82 2.05 3.04
CA THR A 126 -7.44 3.15 2.27
C THR A 126 -8.60 2.64 1.43
N LEU A 127 -8.46 1.46 0.81
CA LEU A 127 -9.52 0.81 0.03
C LEU A 127 -10.75 0.56 0.90
N VAL A 128 -10.58 -0.15 2.01
CA VAL A 128 -11.67 -0.50 2.95
C VAL A 128 -12.33 0.74 3.51
N THR A 129 -11.56 1.76 3.91
CA THR A 129 -12.12 3.02 4.42
C THR A 129 -12.97 3.72 3.36
N THR A 130 -12.48 3.79 2.12
CA THR A 130 -13.17 4.48 1.03
C THR A 130 -14.42 3.71 0.61
N GLU A 131 -14.34 2.38 0.56
CA GLU A 131 -15.49 1.51 0.29
C GLU A 131 -16.62 1.74 1.30
N TRP A 132 -16.32 1.72 2.59
CA TRP A 132 -17.32 1.97 3.64
C TRP A 132 -17.89 3.39 3.59
N ALA A 133 -17.06 4.40 3.31
CA ALA A 133 -17.53 5.77 3.13
C ALA A 133 -18.52 5.86 1.96
N MET A 134 -18.20 5.27 0.81
CA MET A 134 -19.09 5.22 -0.36
C MET A 134 -20.38 4.45 -0.06
N TYR A 135 -20.28 3.33 0.65
CA TYR A 135 -21.44 2.53 1.06
C TYR A 135 -22.41 3.32 1.96
N GLU A 136 -21.91 4.00 2.99
CA GLU A 136 -22.74 4.82 3.89
C GLU A 136 -23.38 6.01 3.16
N LEU A 137 -22.64 6.66 2.24
CA LEU A 137 -23.17 7.76 1.43
C LEU A 137 -24.25 7.28 0.45
N ALA A 138 -24.05 6.16 -0.23
CA ALA A 138 -25.03 5.59 -1.17
C ALA A 138 -26.36 5.25 -0.50
N LYS A 139 -26.35 4.96 0.81
CA LYS A 139 -27.56 4.65 1.60
C LYS A 139 -28.29 5.89 2.12
N ASP A 140 -27.65 7.05 2.15
CA ASP A 140 -28.22 8.28 2.69
C ASP A 140 -28.03 9.43 1.70
N LYS A 141 -29.00 9.55 0.78
CA LYS A 141 -29.00 10.60 -0.24
C LYS A 141 -28.90 12.01 0.35
N LYS A 142 -29.47 12.27 1.52
CA LYS A 142 -29.40 13.60 2.14
C LYS A 142 -27.96 13.95 2.55
N ARG A 143 -27.21 12.99 3.09
CA ARG A 143 -25.78 13.17 3.43
C ARG A 143 -24.92 13.27 2.17
N GLN A 144 -25.21 12.46 1.16
CA GLN A 144 -24.55 12.52 -0.14
C GLN A 144 -24.74 13.90 -0.80
N ASP A 145 -25.97 14.40 -0.88
CA ASP A 145 -26.29 15.70 -1.46
C ASP A 145 -25.60 16.84 -0.67
N ARG A 146 -25.54 16.73 0.67
CA ARG A 146 -24.81 17.71 1.49
C ARG A 146 -23.30 17.72 1.19
N LEU A 147 -22.67 16.56 1.02
CA LEU A 147 -21.26 16.49 0.63
C LEU A 147 -21.05 17.10 -0.76
N TYR A 148 -21.93 16.77 -1.71
CA TYR A 148 -21.87 17.31 -3.05
C TYR A 148 -21.97 18.84 -3.06
N GLU A 149 -22.88 19.42 -2.28
CA GLU A 149 -22.99 20.88 -2.11
C GLU A 149 -21.72 21.49 -1.47
N GLU A 150 -21.12 20.86 -0.46
CA GLU A 150 -19.85 21.35 0.10
C GLU A 150 -18.74 21.37 -0.97
N LEU A 151 -18.59 20.27 -1.71
CA LEU A 151 -17.61 20.15 -2.79
C LEU A 151 -17.84 21.19 -3.89
N LEU A 152 -19.08 21.39 -4.34
CA LEU A 152 -19.40 22.40 -5.35
C LEU A 152 -19.08 23.82 -4.86
N ASN A 153 -19.39 24.14 -3.60
CA ASN A 153 -19.17 25.48 -3.06
C ASN A 153 -17.68 25.82 -2.90
N VAL A 154 -16.84 24.83 -2.61
CA VAL A 154 -15.41 25.04 -2.38
C VAL A 154 -14.57 24.85 -3.65
N CYS A 155 -14.88 23.82 -4.43
CA CYS A 155 -14.08 23.36 -5.57
C CYS A 155 -14.73 23.66 -6.93
N GLY A 156 -16.03 24.02 -6.96
CA GLY A 156 -16.78 24.14 -8.21
C GLY A 156 -16.84 22.81 -8.97
N HIS A 157 -16.59 22.86 -10.27
CA HIS A 157 -16.50 21.67 -11.13
C HIS A 157 -15.05 21.24 -11.40
N GLU A 158 -14.08 21.82 -10.68
CA GLU A 158 -12.67 21.48 -10.82
C GLU A 158 -12.29 20.32 -9.90
N LYS A 159 -11.10 19.74 -10.13
CA LYS A 159 -10.55 18.71 -9.24
C LYS A 159 -10.21 19.35 -7.89
N VAL A 160 -10.48 18.61 -6.81
CA VAL A 160 -10.07 18.99 -5.46
C VAL A 160 -8.56 19.12 -5.40
N THR A 161 -8.06 20.22 -4.82
CA THR A 161 -6.64 20.46 -4.56
C THR A 161 -6.32 20.39 -3.08
N GLU A 162 -5.04 20.18 -2.74
CA GLU A 162 -4.60 20.03 -1.34
C GLU A 162 -4.92 21.25 -0.47
N ASP A 163 -4.79 22.46 -1.01
CA ASP A 163 -5.10 23.71 -0.30
C ASP A 163 -6.59 23.87 0.00
N GLN A 164 -7.46 23.22 -0.77
CA GLN A 164 -8.91 23.22 -0.56
C GLN A 164 -9.36 22.25 0.53
N LEU A 165 -8.57 21.23 0.88
CA LEU A 165 -8.96 20.22 1.87
C LEU A 165 -9.31 20.83 3.23
N SER A 166 -8.57 21.87 3.63
CA SER A 166 -8.84 22.62 4.87
C SER A 166 -10.21 23.31 4.91
N LYS A 167 -10.85 23.49 3.74
CA LYS A 167 -12.15 24.13 3.56
C LYS A 167 -13.29 23.11 3.38
N LEU A 168 -13.02 21.81 3.49
CA LEU A 168 -13.99 20.72 3.35
C LEU A 168 -14.25 19.99 4.70
N PRO A 169 -14.78 20.69 5.72
CA PRO A 169 -14.95 20.11 7.05
C PRO A 169 -15.97 18.98 7.09
N TYR A 170 -16.98 18.97 6.21
CA TYR A 170 -17.96 17.89 6.16
C TYR A 170 -17.39 16.63 5.51
N LEU A 171 -16.57 16.76 4.45
CA LEU A 171 -15.78 15.64 3.94
C LEU A 171 -14.89 15.03 5.04
N GLY A 172 -14.19 15.86 5.81
CA GLY A 172 -13.42 15.41 6.97
C GLY A 172 -14.28 14.67 8.01
N ALA A 173 -15.47 15.21 8.32
CA ALA A 173 -16.42 14.57 9.23
C ALA A 173 -16.92 13.21 8.71
N ILE A 174 -17.08 13.04 7.39
CA ILE A 174 -17.44 11.75 6.78
C ILE A 174 -16.34 10.74 7.02
N PHE A 175 -15.08 11.06 6.74
CA PHE A 175 -13.98 10.14 7.01
C PHE A 175 -13.85 9.79 8.49
N HIS A 176 -13.99 10.78 9.39
CA HIS A 176 -13.99 10.52 10.83
C HIS A 176 -15.12 9.59 11.28
N GLU A 177 -16.34 9.80 10.77
CA GLU A 177 -17.48 8.95 11.11
C GLU A 177 -17.38 7.54 10.51
N THR A 178 -16.83 7.42 9.28
CA THR A 178 -16.52 6.14 8.67
C THR A 178 -15.51 5.37 9.51
N LEU A 179 -14.38 5.98 9.87
CA LEU A 179 -13.36 5.34 10.70
C LEU A 179 -13.89 4.96 12.09
N ARG A 180 -14.77 5.79 12.68
CA ARG A 180 -15.41 5.48 13.97
C ARG A 180 -16.33 4.25 13.90
N LYS A 181 -17.02 4.03 12.78
CA LYS A 181 -17.97 2.92 12.59
C LYS A 181 -17.33 1.66 12.01
N HIS A 182 -16.43 1.85 11.05
CA HIS A 182 -15.90 0.84 10.13
C HIS A 182 -14.37 0.95 10.07
N SER A 183 -13.70 0.92 11.23
CA SER A 183 -12.24 0.95 11.29
C SER A 183 -11.68 -0.24 10.49
N PRO A 184 -10.77 -0.03 9.52
CA PRO A 184 -10.11 -1.12 8.79
C PRO A 184 -9.33 -2.06 9.72
N VAL A 185 -8.86 -1.53 10.86
CA VAL A 185 -8.16 -2.27 11.90
C VAL A 185 -8.95 -2.10 13.21
N PRO A 186 -9.90 -2.99 13.52
CA PRO A 186 -10.77 -2.84 14.69
C PRO A 186 -10.10 -3.26 16.01
N ILE A 187 -8.94 -3.93 15.95
CA ILE A 187 -8.17 -4.42 17.09
C ILE A 187 -6.72 -3.99 16.88
N VAL A 188 -6.19 -3.21 17.81
CA VAL A 188 -4.76 -2.83 17.90
C VAL A 188 -4.13 -3.58 19.06
#